data_AF-A0A7C0Z3P9-F1
#
_entry.id   AF-A0A7C0Z3P9-F1
#
_cell.length_a   1.000
_cell.length_b   1.000
_cell.length_c   1.000
_cell.angle_alpha   90.00
_cell.angle_beta   90.00
_cell.angle_gamma   90.00
#
_symmetry.space_group_name_H-M   'P 1'
#
loop_
_entity.id
_entity.type
_entity.pdbx_description
1 polymer ?
#
loop_
_entity_poly.entity_id
_entity_poly.type
_entity_poly.pdbx_seq_one_letter_code
_entity_poly.pdbx_strand_id
1 'polypeptide(L)'
;MKFRESKILSGGRIAYISPSKVPRVVGKGGSMIKMIQDKTKCKVLIGQNGIIWINGDNTGLVIKIVQKIDKEAHISGLTDRVSQLIDRELNYGKT
;
A
#
# COMPACT_ATOMS: atom_id res chain seq x y z
N MET A 1 11.29 -5.95 -18.88
CA MET A 1 10.24 -6.09 -17.83
C MET A 1 9.77 -7.54 -17.84
N LYS A 2 10.15 -8.36 -16.84
CA LYS A 2 9.64 -9.74 -16.75
C LYS A 2 8.16 -9.65 -16.34
N PHE A 3 7.25 -9.98 -17.25
CA PHE A 3 5.85 -10.19 -16.89
C PHE A 3 5.81 -11.37 -15.93
N ARG A 4 5.49 -11.11 -14.66
CA ARG A 4 5.04 -12.18 -13.77
C ARG A 4 3.70 -12.65 -14.33
N GLU A 5 3.53 -13.96 -14.45
CA GLU A 5 2.30 -14.58 -14.93
C GLU A 5 1.10 -14.00 -14.19
N SER A 6 0.04 -13.69 -14.94
CA SER A 6 -1.23 -13.24 -14.36
C SER A 6 -1.80 -14.39 -13.53
N LYS A 7 -2.19 -14.11 -12.29
CA LYS A 7 -2.75 -15.10 -11.36
C LYS A 7 -4.17 -14.70 -10.99
N ILE A 8 -5.02 -15.70 -10.80
CA ILE A 8 -6.32 -15.51 -10.17
C ILE A 8 -6.06 -15.03 -8.73
N LEU A 9 -6.65 -13.89 -8.38
CA LEU A 9 -6.57 -13.33 -7.03
C LEU A 9 -7.82 -13.76 -6.28
N SER A 10 -7.65 -14.62 -5.27
CA SER A 10 -8.73 -15.07 -4.39
C SER A 10 -8.58 -14.46 -2.99
N GLY A 11 -9.72 -14.15 -2.37
CA GLY A 11 -9.78 -13.48 -1.08
C GLY A 11 -9.20 -12.06 -1.09
N GLY A 12 -8.81 -11.58 0.09
CA GLY A 12 -8.29 -10.23 0.27
C GLY A 12 -9.36 -9.14 0.11
N ARG A 13 -8.89 -7.92 -0.16
CA ARG A 13 -9.73 -6.71 -0.34
C ARG A 13 -9.21 -5.89 -1.51
N ILE A 14 -10.11 -5.13 -2.12
CA ILE A 14 -9.80 -4.17 -3.17
C ILE A 14 -9.84 -2.75 -2.59
N ALA A 15 -8.89 -1.92 -3.01
CA ALA A 15 -8.88 -0.49 -2.82
C ALA A 15 -8.71 0.23 -4.16
N TYR A 16 -9.15 1.48 -4.19
CA TYR A 16 -9.07 2.33 -5.37
C TYR A 16 -8.30 3.60 -5.03
N ILE A 17 -7.46 4.03 -5.97
CA ILE A 17 -6.79 5.32 -5.97
C ILE A 17 -6.88 5.95 -7.35
N SER A 18 -6.56 7.24 -7.44
CA SER A 18 -6.39 7.87 -8.74
C SER A 18 -5.21 7.22 -9.49
N PRO A 19 -5.37 6.80 -10.77
CA PRO A 19 -4.29 6.19 -11.54
C PRO A 19 -3.01 7.04 -11.58
N SER A 20 -3.16 8.37 -11.61
CA SER A 20 -2.07 9.33 -11.56
C SER A 20 -1.23 9.29 -10.27
N LYS A 21 -1.74 8.67 -9.20
CA LYS A 21 -1.05 8.54 -7.91
C LYS A 21 -0.38 7.18 -7.74
N VAL A 22 -0.59 6.23 -8.65
CA VAL A 22 0.08 4.91 -8.62
C VAL A 22 1.61 5.03 -8.48
N PRO A 23 2.33 5.87 -9.26
CA PRO A 23 3.79 5.99 -9.11
C PRO A 23 4.22 6.46 -7.71
N ARG A 24 3.40 7.29 -7.05
CA ARG A 24 3.67 7.79 -5.70
C ARG A 24 3.52 6.70 -4.64
N VAL A 25 2.48 5.87 -4.75
CA VAL A 25 2.25 4.73 -3.85
C VAL A 25 3.32 3.65 -4.03
N VAL A 26 3.76 3.40 -5.26
CA VAL A 26 4.86 2.47 -5.55
C VAL A 26 6.18 3.02 -4.97
N GLY A 27 6.45 4.30 -5.16
CA GLY A 27 7.70 4.94 -4.74
C GLY A 27 8.89 4.58 -5.65
N LYS A 28 10.01 5.30 -5.49
CA LYS A 28 11.22 5.10 -6.31
C LYS A 28 11.74 3.67 -6.13
N GLY A 29 11.81 2.91 -7.23
CA GLY A 29 12.22 1.50 -7.19
C GLY A 29 11.28 0.58 -6.39
N GLY A 30 10.04 0.99 -6.14
CA GLY A 30 9.10 0.23 -5.31
C GLY A 30 9.32 0.36 -3.80
N SER A 31 10.10 1.34 -3.35
CA SER A 31 10.48 1.48 -1.93
C SER A 31 9.28 1.65 -0.99
N MET A 32 8.31 2.48 -1.39
CA MET A 32 7.14 2.80 -0.58
C MET A 32 6.25 1.57 -0.41
N ILE A 33 5.92 0.90 -1.52
CA ILE A 33 5.07 -0.29 -1.47
C ILE A 33 5.76 -1.45 -0.75
N LYS A 34 7.08 -1.62 -0.93
CA LYS A 34 7.86 -2.63 -0.23
C LYS A 34 7.83 -2.40 1.29
N MET A 35 8.03 -1.16 1.74
CA MET A 35 7.95 -0.80 3.15
C MET A 35 6.57 -1.09 3.74
N ILE A 36 5.48 -0.77 3.02
CA ILE A 36 4.13 -1.10 3.45
C ILE A 36 3.95 -2.61 3.60
N GLN A 37 4.37 -3.41 2.60
CA GLN A 37 4.28 -4.87 2.65
C GLN A 37 5.12 -5.46 3.79
N ASP A 38 6.36 -4.98 3.96
CA ASP A 38 7.31 -5.48 4.95
C ASP A 38 6.82 -5.22 6.39
N LYS A 39 6.21 -4.05 6.64
CA LYS A 39 5.70 -3.69 7.97
C LYS A 39 4.34 -4.31 8.27
N THR A 40 3.40 -4.26 7.33
CA THR A 40 2.02 -4.76 7.55
C THR A 40 1.88 -6.27 7.36
N LYS A 41 2.91 -6.92 6.79
CA LYS A 41 2.92 -8.33 6.36
C LYS A 41 1.82 -8.68 5.35
N CYS A 42 1.20 -7.68 4.74
CA CYS A 42 0.20 -7.87 3.70
C CYS A 42 0.88 -8.00 2.32
N LYS A 43 0.31 -8.85 1.47
CA LYS A 43 0.62 -8.87 0.03
C LYS A 43 -0.17 -7.77 -0.65
N VAL A 44 0.50 -6.95 -1.45
CA VAL A 44 -0.15 -5.86 -2.18
C VAL A 44 0.24 -5.91 -3.65
N LEU A 45 -0.77 -5.88 -4.52
CA LEU A 45 -0.61 -5.78 -5.97
C LEU A 45 -1.30 -4.50 -6.44
N ILE A 46 -0.58 -3.69 -7.20
CA ILE A 46 -1.07 -2.40 -7.70
C ILE A 46 -1.18 -2.49 -9.22
N GLY A 47 -2.39 -2.32 -9.74
CA GLY A 47 -2.64 -2.12 -11.16
C GLY A 47 -2.37 -0.66 -11.56
N GLN A 48 -1.88 -0.46 -12.78
CA GLN A 48 -1.67 0.89 -13.33
C GLN A 48 -2.98 1.68 -13.52
N ASN A 49 -4.12 0.98 -13.49
CA ASN A 49 -5.46 1.55 -13.49
C ASN A 49 -5.94 2.05 -12.10
N GLY A 50 -5.07 2.04 -11.09
CA GLY A 50 -5.42 2.50 -9.73
C GLY A 50 -6.20 1.49 -8.90
N ILE A 51 -6.42 0.27 -9.41
CA ILE A 51 -7.01 -0.83 -8.63
C ILE A 51 -5.90 -1.54 -7.86
N ILE A 52 -6.11 -1.71 -6.56
CA ILE A 52 -5.14 -2.32 -5.66
C ILE A 52 -5.77 -3.51 -4.98
N TRP A 53 -5.14 -4.66 -5.12
CA TRP A 53 -5.50 -5.85 -4.37
C TRP A 53 -4.58 -6.03 -3.17
N ILE A 54 -5.18 -6.31 -2.02
CA ILE A 54 -4.52 -6.38 -0.73
C ILE A 54 -4.96 -7.68 -0.06
N ASN A 55 -4.01 -8.46 0.44
CA ASN A 55 -4.32 -9.70 1.16
C ASN A 55 -3.43 -9.87 2.41
N GLY A 56 -4.03 -10.31 3.51
CA GLY A 56 -3.41 -10.43 4.83
C GLY A 56 -4.31 -9.91 5.95
N ASP A 57 -3.84 -10.01 7.19
CA ASP A 57 -4.67 -9.69 8.37
C ASP A 57 -4.89 -8.18 8.53
N ASN A 58 -3.89 -7.37 8.19
CA ASN A 58 -3.91 -5.91 8.35
C ASN A 58 -4.45 -5.18 7.11
N THR A 59 -5.32 -5.82 6.31
CA THR A 59 -5.83 -5.23 5.06
C THR A 59 -6.48 -3.86 5.27
N GLY A 60 -7.24 -3.67 6.35
CA GLY A 60 -7.87 -2.39 6.69
C GLY A 60 -6.87 -1.24 6.89
N LEU A 61 -5.75 -1.52 7.56
CA LEU A 61 -4.67 -0.55 7.76
C LEU A 61 -4.03 -0.17 6.42
N VAL A 62 -3.74 -1.15 5.55
CA VAL A 62 -3.17 -0.88 4.22
C VAL A 62 -4.11 -0.01 3.38
N ILE A 63 -5.42 -0.28 3.40
CA ILE A 63 -6.41 0.55 2.69
C ILE A 63 -6.34 2.01 3.17
N LYS A 64 -6.34 2.23 4.49
CA LYS A 64 -6.22 3.56 5.11
C LYS A 64 -4.95 4.28 4.67
N ILE A 65 -3.82 3.59 4.65
CA ILE A 65 -2.52 4.15 4.25
C ILE A 65 -2.53 4.55 2.79
N VAL A 66 -3.01 3.68 1.90
CA VAL A 66 -3.00 3.95 0.46
C VAL A 66 -3.92 5.12 0.12
N GLN A 67 -5.10 5.21 0.75
CA GLN A 67 -5.98 6.37 0.62
C GLN A 67 -5.35 7.65 1.16
N LYS A 68 -4.57 7.56 2.25
CA LYS A 68 -3.83 8.72 2.77
C LYS A 68 -2.78 9.19 1.77
N ILE A 69 -2.03 8.27 1.16
CA ILE A 69 -1.03 8.62 0.13
C ILE A 69 -1.68 9.24 -1.10
N ASP A 70 -2.83 8.75 -1.54
CA ASP A 70 -3.60 9.31 -2.66
C ASP A 70 -3.94 10.79 -2.42
N LYS A 71 -4.42 11.12 -1.21
CA LYS A 71 -4.76 12.49 -0.79
C LYS A 71 -3.53 13.39 -0.58
N GLU A 72 -2.46 12.84 -0.01
CA GLU A 72 -1.28 13.60 0.45
C GLU A 72 -0.07 13.48 -0.48
N ALA A 73 -0.27 13.03 -1.73
CA ALA A 73 0.81 12.69 -2.66
C ALA A 73 1.84 13.81 -2.89
N HIS A 74 1.44 15.07 -2.73
CA HIS A 74 2.25 16.28 -2.94
C HIS A 74 3.14 16.64 -1.74
N ILE A 75 2.96 16.00 -0.59
CA ILE A 75 3.65 16.36 0.65
C ILE A 75 5.06 15.74 0.69
N SER A 76 6.05 16.55 1.11
CA SER A 76 7.43 16.11 1.36
C SER A 76 7.54 15.28 2.64
N GLY A 77 8.48 14.32 2.68
CA GLY A 77 8.65 13.43 3.84
C GLY A 77 7.49 12.45 4.09
N LEU A 78 6.59 12.24 3.11
CA LEU A 78 5.43 11.35 3.26
C LEU A 78 5.83 9.91 3.64
N THR A 79 6.98 9.44 3.16
CA THR A 79 7.49 8.10 3.45
C THR A 79 7.66 7.87 4.95
N ASP A 80 8.33 8.80 5.64
CA ASP A 80 8.60 8.68 7.08
C ASP A 80 7.30 8.80 7.88
N ARG A 81 6.40 9.71 7.47
CA ARG A 81 5.08 9.87 8.09
C ARG A 81 4.23 8.59 7.98
N VAL A 82 4.23 7.95 6.81
CA VAL A 82 3.52 6.68 6.61
C VAL A 82 4.17 5.55 7.42
N SER A 83 5.50 5.51 7.47
CA SER A 83 6.24 4.53 8.26
C SER A 83 5.88 4.61 9.75
N GLN A 84 5.85 5.82 10.32
CA GLN A 84 5.47 6.06 11.71
C GLN A 84 3.99 5.76 11.96
N LEU A 85 3.11 6.08 11.00
CA LEU A 85 1.69 5.76 11.09
C LEU A 85 1.46 4.24 11.17
N ILE A 86 2.17 3.46 10.35
CA ILE A 86 2.07 2.00 10.39
C ILE A 86 2.49 1.46 11.77
N ASP A 87 3.64 1.89 12.28
CA ASP A 87 4.16 1.41 13.57
C ASP A 87 3.20 1.74 14.71
N ARG A 88 2.63 2.95 14.68
CA ARG A 88 1.64 3.39 15.65
C ARG A 88 0.42 2.47 15.65
N GLU A 89 -0.22 2.27 14.49
CA GLU A 89 -1.47 1.51 14.39
C GLU A 89 -1.27 0.02 14.74
N LEU A 90 -0.11 -0.57 14.41
CA LEU A 90 0.21 -1.95 14.76
C LEU A 90 0.50 -2.15 16.25
N ASN A 91 0.98 -1.12 16.96
CA ASN A 91 1.23 -1.20 18.40
C ASN A 91 -0.05 -1.04 19.23
N TYR A 92 -1.02 -0.24 18.78
CA TYR A 92 -2.31 -0.09 19.47
C TYR A 92 -3.17 -1.36 19.46
N GLY A 93 -2.95 -2.29 18.53
CA GLY A 93 -3.68 -3.57 18.45
C GLY A 93 -3.08 -4.71 19.28
N LYS A 94 -2.04 -4.45 20.10
CA LYS A 94 -1.32 -5.47 20.90
C LYS A 94 -1.61 -5.43 22.41
N THR A 95 -2.49 -4.54 22.86
CA THR A 95 -3.10 -4.56 24.21
C THR A 95 -4.40 -5.34 24.19
#